data_AF-A0A5B1BFI3-F1
#
_entry.id   AF-A0A5B1BFI3-F1
#
_cell.length_a   1.000
_cell.length_b   1.000
_cell.length_c   1.000
_cell.angle_alpha   90.00
_cell.angle_beta   90.00
_cell.angle_gamma   90.00
#
_symmetry.space_group_name_H-M   'P 1'
#
loop_
_entity.id
_entity.type
_entity.pdbx_description
1 polymer ?
#
loop_
_entity_poly.entity_id
_entity_poly.type
_entity_poly.pdbx_seq_one_letter_code
_entity_poly.pdbx_strand_id
1 'polypeptide(L)'
;MNKKFLFFLLVLNFAFLGCKNTINQVKEADHYENISSDKKSFVISCGSGCAVTYIEKNIVKSKSKVNIFFEVISYMNDKQHESSEQQITINVENSKIKSIQNEIDGNYESLNKEDNIYLEIKKNYSDLIKSKEINYSEVISKNTASFEEIIGSKLVGLSIISDTISNPYQKYGLDFSTTCYCDAPSFYIDKKRMEIIAFNYCDTGKIPHNLEHSYKYKIVTTESSARKITVTTTLSLNFTFTKIKDLPIYELEIEGELPTEYIGNNLKKVFTSQPDKFKSYDCGDFDG
;
A
#
# COMPACT_ATOMS: atom_id res chain seq x y z
N MET A 1 -17.23 35.43 -71.35
CA MET A 1 -18.61 35.05 -71.75
C MET A 1 -18.99 33.78 -71.02
N ASN A 2 -20.22 33.75 -70.46
CA ASN A 2 -20.98 32.63 -69.86
C ASN A 2 -20.34 31.96 -68.61
N LYS A 3 -20.80 32.12 -67.35
CA LYS A 3 -22.16 32.23 -66.75
C LYS A 3 -23.15 31.12 -67.15
N LYS A 4 -23.18 30.04 -66.36
CA LYS A 4 -24.38 29.31 -65.92
C LYS A 4 -24.10 28.79 -64.49
N PHE A 5 -24.68 29.41 -63.45
CA PHE A 5 -25.95 29.02 -62.79
C PHE A 5 -25.81 27.65 -62.10
N LEU A 6 -25.49 27.57 -60.80
CA LEU A 6 -26.32 27.79 -59.60
C LEU A 6 -27.38 26.68 -59.39
N PHE A 7 -27.48 26.21 -58.14
CA PHE A 7 -28.41 25.23 -57.54
C PHE A 7 -28.01 23.74 -57.57
N PHE A 8 -27.39 23.26 -56.49
CA PHE A 8 -28.15 22.51 -55.47
C PHE A 8 -27.34 22.38 -54.18
N LEU A 9 -27.92 22.89 -53.09
CA LEU A 9 -27.48 22.78 -51.71
C LEU A 9 -28.38 21.72 -51.08
N LEU A 10 -27.86 20.60 -50.59
CA LEU A 10 -28.27 19.99 -49.30
C LEU A 10 -27.42 18.75 -48.95
N VAL A 11 -26.54 18.93 -47.97
CA VAL A 11 -26.37 18.13 -46.75
C VAL A 11 -26.36 16.59 -46.88
N LEU A 12 -25.20 15.97 -46.60
CA LEU A 12 -25.11 15.05 -45.47
C LEU A 12 -23.66 14.93 -44.95
N ASN A 13 -23.57 15.06 -43.62
CA ASN A 13 -22.40 14.99 -42.77
C ASN A 13 -21.77 13.59 -42.68
N PHE A 14 -20.59 13.56 -42.07
CA PHE A 14 -19.87 12.46 -41.42
C PHE A 14 -18.86 11.67 -42.27
N ALA A 15 -17.60 12.09 -42.19
CA ALA A 15 -16.50 11.17 -41.93
C ALA A 15 -15.38 11.90 -41.17
N PHE A 16 -15.29 11.59 -39.88
CA PHE A 16 -14.14 11.79 -39.01
C PHE A 16 -12.86 11.25 -39.65
N LEU A 17 -11.74 11.96 -39.46
CA LEU A 17 -10.50 11.42 -38.87
C LEU A 17 -9.45 12.54 -38.75
N GLY A 18 -9.61 13.34 -37.69
CA GLY A 18 -8.50 14.11 -37.14
C GLY A 18 -7.70 13.22 -36.20
N CYS A 19 -6.48 12.85 -36.58
CA CYS A 19 -5.50 12.28 -35.65
C CYS A 19 -5.07 13.36 -34.65
N LYS A 20 -5.63 13.34 -33.44
CA LYS A 20 -5.01 13.97 -32.27
C LYS A 20 -4.00 12.99 -31.70
N ASN A 21 -2.72 13.35 -31.77
CA ASN A 21 -1.65 12.69 -31.02
C ASN A 21 -1.86 12.97 -29.52
N THR A 22 -2.38 11.99 -28.80
CA THR A 22 -2.34 11.96 -27.34
C THR A 22 -0.96 11.50 -26.92
N ILE A 23 -0.11 12.45 -26.52
CA ILE A 23 1.12 12.16 -25.78
C ILE A 23 0.67 11.64 -24.42
N ASN A 24 0.74 10.32 -24.22
CA ASN A 24 0.62 9.71 -22.90
C ASN A 24 1.81 10.20 -22.06
N GLN A 25 1.56 11.15 -21.17
CA GLN A 25 2.45 11.40 -20.04
C GLN A 25 2.39 10.19 -19.12
N VAL A 26 3.38 9.31 -19.27
CA VAL A 26 3.68 8.29 -18.27
C VAL A 26 4.03 9.05 -16.99
N LYS A 27 3.16 8.98 -15.97
CA LYS A 27 3.49 9.46 -14.63
C LYS A 27 4.65 8.61 -14.13
N GLU A 28 5.82 9.24 -13.91
CA GLU A 28 6.93 8.62 -13.18
C GLU A 28 6.39 8.03 -11.87
N ALA A 29 6.70 6.76 -11.62
CA ALA A 29 6.39 6.13 -10.36
C ALA A 29 7.31 6.71 -9.27
N ASP A 30 6.72 7.27 -8.21
CA ASP A 30 7.49 7.77 -7.07
C ASP A 30 8.23 6.59 -6.41
N HIS A 31 9.56 6.71 -6.38
CA HIS A 31 10.45 5.76 -5.69
C HIS A 31 10.59 6.18 -4.23
N TYR A 32 10.47 5.21 -3.33
CA TYR A 32 10.54 5.41 -1.88
C TYR A 32 11.74 4.67 -1.31
N GLU A 33 12.53 5.35 -0.49
CA GLU A 33 13.74 4.81 0.14
C GLU A 33 13.61 4.90 1.66
N ASN A 34 13.99 3.84 2.36
CA ASN A 34 14.12 3.85 3.81
C ASN A 34 15.48 4.38 4.21
N ILE A 35 15.48 5.37 5.08
CA ILE A 35 16.72 5.94 5.59
C ILE A 35 17.00 5.31 6.95
N SER A 36 18.05 4.48 7.02
CA SER A 36 18.60 4.07 8.29
C SER A 36 19.20 5.30 8.97
N SER A 37 18.54 5.75 10.03
CA SER A 37 18.81 6.97 10.77
C SER A 37 19.17 6.59 12.21
N ASP A 38 20.11 7.31 12.83
CA ASP A 38 20.30 7.25 14.27
C ASP A 38 18.97 7.63 14.92
N LYS A 39 18.27 6.66 15.53
CA LYS A 39 16.91 6.82 16.05
C LYS A 39 16.80 8.11 16.86
N LYS A 40 16.00 9.06 16.36
CA LYS A 40 15.76 10.34 17.03
C LYS A 40 14.57 10.23 17.96
N SER A 41 14.64 10.92 19.08
CA SER A 41 13.49 11.16 19.93
C SER A 41 13.47 12.60 20.41
N PHE A 42 12.27 13.11 20.65
CA PHE A 42 12.10 14.44 21.23
C PHE A 42 10.88 14.45 22.16
N VAL A 43 10.91 15.35 23.13
CA VAL A 43 9.84 15.51 24.12
C VAL A 43 9.24 16.89 23.98
N ILE A 44 7.91 16.94 23.97
CA ILE A 44 7.14 18.19 23.99
C ILE A 44 6.42 18.27 25.32
N SER A 45 6.71 19.31 26.10
CA SER A 45 5.93 19.60 27.30
C SER A 45 4.64 20.32 26.93
N CYS A 46 3.52 19.81 27.42
CA CYS A 46 2.18 20.43 27.30
C CYS A 46 1.88 21.39 28.46
N GLY A 47 2.81 21.56 29.41
CA GLY A 47 2.58 22.28 30.67
C GLY A 47 1.90 21.42 31.75
N SER A 48 1.79 21.94 32.98
CA SER A 48 1.04 21.32 34.09
C SER A 48 1.36 19.83 34.37
N GLY A 49 2.62 19.42 34.24
CA GLY A 49 3.03 18.02 34.47
C GLY A 49 2.70 17.06 33.33
N CYS A 50 2.34 17.59 32.15
CA CYS A 50 2.12 16.82 30.94
C CYS A 50 3.35 16.88 30.02
N ALA A 51 3.72 15.73 29.44
CA ALA A 51 4.74 15.63 28.42
C ALA A 51 4.37 14.56 27.38
N VAL A 52 4.78 14.76 26.14
CA VAL A 52 4.60 13.81 25.04
C VAL A 52 5.96 13.51 24.43
N THR A 53 6.35 12.24 24.40
CA THR A 53 7.60 11.77 23.82
C THR A 53 7.34 11.14 22.47
N TYR A 54 8.03 11.62 21.45
CA TYR A 54 8.03 11.08 20.10
C TYR A 54 9.30 10.26 19.90
N ILE A 55 9.16 8.98 19.57
CA ILE A 55 10.26 8.05 19.32
C ILE A 55 10.21 7.61 17.86
N GLU A 56 11.22 8.00 17.08
CA GLU A 56 11.31 7.63 15.66
C GLU A 56 11.37 6.10 15.51
N LYS A 57 10.45 5.57 14.69
CA LYS A 57 10.42 4.16 14.29
C LYS A 57 10.99 3.96 12.91
N ASN A 58 10.57 4.79 11.95
CA ASN A 58 11.04 4.70 10.58
C ASN A 58 10.92 6.03 9.83
N ILE A 59 11.69 6.16 8.74
CA ILE A 59 11.64 7.27 7.81
C ILE A 59 11.58 6.74 6.38
N VAL A 60 10.59 7.18 5.63
CA VAL A 60 10.42 6.89 4.21
C VAL A 60 10.53 8.18 3.41
N LYS A 61 11.51 8.28 2.50
CA LYS A 61 11.75 9.46 1.67
C LYS A 61 11.43 9.18 0.19
N SER A 62 10.85 10.17 -0.47
CA SER A 62 10.65 10.25 -1.92
C SER A 62 11.15 11.61 -2.43
N LYS A 63 11.04 11.87 -3.75
CA LYS A 63 11.45 13.16 -4.36
C LYS A 63 10.79 14.37 -3.69
N SER A 64 9.50 14.30 -3.36
CA SER A 64 8.72 15.44 -2.86
C SER A 64 8.15 15.25 -1.45
N LYS A 65 8.41 14.12 -0.79
CA LYS A 65 7.84 13.81 0.53
C LYS A 65 8.82 13.05 1.41
N VAL A 66 8.78 13.34 2.71
CA VAL A 66 9.41 12.55 3.76
C VAL A 66 8.33 12.17 4.77
N ASN A 67 8.06 10.88 4.92
CA ASN A 67 7.15 10.36 5.94
C ASN A 67 7.98 9.85 7.11
N ILE A 68 7.63 10.25 8.32
CA ILE A 68 8.30 9.85 9.54
C ILE A 68 7.26 9.21 10.45
N PHE A 69 7.55 8.00 10.91
CA PHE A 69 6.67 7.23 11.78
C PHE A 69 7.21 7.30 13.21
N PHE A 70 6.33 7.65 14.15
CA PHE A 70 6.65 7.79 15.56
C PHE A 70 5.80 6.87 16.41
N GLU A 71 6.41 6.28 17.43
CA GLU A 71 5.69 5.91 18.65
C GLU A 71 5.60 7.15 19.54
N VAL A 72 4.40 7.45 20.01
CA VAL A 72 4.07 8.65 20.76
C VAL A 72 3.55 8.24 22.12
N ILE A 73 4.32 8.58 23.17
CA ILE A 73 4.02 8.21 24.55
C ILE A 73 3.62 9.47 25.32
N SER A 74 2.42 9.50 25.88
CA SER A 74 1.95 10.59 26.73
C SER A 74 2.23 10.30 28.20
N TYR A 75 2.62 11.34 28.93
CA TYR A 75 2.88 11.32 30.37
C TYR A 75 2.03 12.38 31.06
N MET A 76 1.43 12.02 32.18
CA MET A 76 0.73 12.92 33.08
C MET A 76 1.22 12.68 34.51
N ASN A 77 1.73 13.73 35.15
CA ASN A 77 2.30 13.67 36.51
C ASN A 77 3.36 12.56 36.64
N ASP A 78 4.30 12.55 35.68
CA ASP A 78 5.41 11.59 35.58
C ASP A 78 5.01 10.12 35.43
N LYS A 79 3.73 9.84 35.17
CA LYS A 79 3.23 8.50 34.85
C LYS A 79 2.86 8.43 33.38
N GLN A 80 3.30 7.36 32.72
CA GLN A 80 2.84 7.04 31.38
C GLN A 80 1.33 6.87 31.40
N HIS A 81 0.64 7.58 30.51
CA HIS A 81 -0.80 7.58 30.41
C HIS A 81 -1.24 6.72 29.24
N GLU A 82 -0.80 7.04 28.02
CA GLU A 82 -1.17 6.36 26.79
C GLU A 82 0.01 6.24 25.82
N SER A 83 -0.06 5.28 24.90
CA SER A 83 0.86 5.16 23.77
C SER A 83 0.07 5.02 22.47
N SER A 84 0.55 5.64 21.40
CA SER A 84 -0.06 5.63 20.07
C SER A 84 1.00 5.69 18.98
N GLU A 85 0.60 5.45 17.72
CA GLU A 85 1.46 5.66 16.56
C GLU A 85 1.00 6.89 15.77
N GLN A 86 1.94 7.70 15.31
CA GLN A 86 1.64 8.88 14.46
C GLN A 86 2.56 8.92 13.25
N GLN A 87 2.02 9.36 12.11
CA GLN A 87 2.79 9.62 10.90
C GLN A 87 2.87 11.13 10.67
N ILE A 88 4.09 11.66 10.59
CA ILE A 88 4.35 13.04 10.17
C ILE A 88 4.86 13.04 8.73
N THR A 89 4.16 13.77 7.86
CA THR A 89 4.47 13.91 6.44
C THR A 89 5.03 15.30 6.16
N ILE A 90 6.29 15.39 5.72
CA ILE A 90 6.94 16.61 5.27
C ILE A 90 6.85 16.67 3.75
N ASN A 91 6.10 17.63 3.21
CA ASN A 91 6.08 17.90 1.78
C ASN A 91 7.23 18.85 1.44
N VAL A 92 8.06 18.45 0.47
CA VAL A 92 9.27 19.17 0.06
C VAL A 92 9.10 19.65 -1.38
N GLU A 93 9.45 20.92 -1.61
CA GLU A 93 9.46 21.54 -2.93
C GLU A 93 10.72 22.40 -3.05
N ASN A 94 11.51 22.19 -4.10
CA ASN A 94 12.79 22.91 -4.31
C ASN A 94 13.72 22.87 -3.08
N SER A 95 13.86 21.69 -2.47
CA SER A 95 14.65 21.46 -1.24
C SER A 95 14.23 22.33 -0.05
N LYS A 96 12.97 22.79 -0.02
CA LYS A 96 12.38 23.54 1.09
C LYS A 96 11.12 22.84 1.59
N ILE A 97 10.87 22.95 2.89
CA ILE A 97 9.61 22.47 3.48
C ILE A 97 8.47 23.34 2.94
N LYS A 98 7.55 22.71 2.21
CA LYS A 98 6.29 23.33 1.77
C LYS A 98 5.25 23.26 2.89
N SER A 99 5.06 22.08 3.46
CA SER A 99 4.14 21.84 4.57
C SER A 99 4.58 20.63 5.40
N ILE A 100 4.12 20.58 6.65
CA ILE A 100 4.22 19.41 7.51
C ILE A 100 2.81 19.05 7.94
N GLN A 101 2.45 17.78 7.83
CA GLN A 101 1.14 17.27 8.19
C GLN A 101 1.28 16.15 9.22
N ASN A 102 0.38 16.08 10.18
CA ASN A 102 0.26 14.97 11.11
C ASN A 102 -0.96 14.12 10.74
N GLU A 103 -0.79 12.79 10.69
CA GLU A 103 -1.90 11.86 10.54
C GLU A 103 -2.40 11.46 11.94
N ILE A 104 -3.67 11.76 12.21
CA ILE A 104 -4.38 11.37 13.43
C ILE A 104 -5.65 10.65 12.98
N ASP A 105 -5.78 9.37 13.33
CA ASP A 105 -6.93 8.52 12.99
C ASP A 105 -7.32 8.54 11.50
N GLY A 106 -6.30 8.56 10.62
CA GLY A 106 -6.48 8.58 9.16
C GLY A 106 -6.80 9.95 8.56
N ASN A 107 -6.87 11.01 9.37
CA ASN A 107 -7.02 12.39 8.91
C ASN A 107 -5.68 13.12 8.94
N TYR A 108 -5.38 13.87 7.88
CA TYR A 108 -4.16 14.68 7.78
C TYR A 108 -4.44 16.13 8.16
N GLU A 109 -3.86 16.57 9.28
CA GLU A 109 -3.92 17.95 9.73
C GLU A 109 -2.61 18.67 9.43
N SER A 110 -2.70 19.89 8.88
CA SER A 110 -1.50 20.69 8.63
C SER A 110 -1.02 21.34 9.93
N LEU A 111 0.24 21.12 10.28
CA LEU A 111 0.85 21.73 11.46
C LEU A 111 1.17 23.20 11.21
N ASN A 112 0.85 24.06 12.18
CA ASN A 112 1.24 25.46 12.17
C ASN A 112 2.74 25.59 12.41
N LYS A 113 3.34 26.64 11.84
CA LYS A 113 4.79 26.88 11.97
C LYS A 113 5.25 27.19 13.39
N GLU A 114 4.31 27.55 14.25
CA GLU A 114 4.52 27.88 15.66
C GLU A 114 4.34 26.66 16.57
N ASP A 115 3.82 25.54 16.04
CA ASP A 115 3.63 24.33 16.83
C ASP A 115 4.99 23.74 17.23
N ASN A 116 5.14 23.34 18.50
CA ASN A 116 6.36 22.72 19.00
C ASN A 116 6.76 21.48 18.18
N ILE A 117 5.78 20.68 17.74
CA ILE A 117 6.01 19.54 16.86
C ILE A 117 6.63 20.00 15.53
N TYR A 118 6.07 21.03 14.90
CA TYR A 118 6.62 21.57 13.66
C TYR A 118 8.08 22.01 13.82
N LEU A 119 8.38 22.71 14.90
CA LEU A 119 9.72 23.23 15.20
C LEU A 119 10.72 22.08 15.41
N GLU A 120 10.36 21.06 16.20
CA GLU A 120 11.21 19.89 16.43
C GLU A 120 11.42 19.06 15.17
N ILE A 121 10.38 18.85 14.35
CA ILE A 121 10.52 18.13 13.08
C ILE A 121 11.45 18.88 12.13
N LYS A 122 11.26 20.20 11.97
CA LYS A 122 12.11 21.02 11.12
C LYS A 122 13.57 20.99 11.57
N LYS A 123 13.81 21.03 12.87
CA LYS A 123 15.15 21.00 13.48
C LYS A 123 15.82 19.64 13.29
N ASN A 124 15.14 18.56 13.69
CA ASN A 124 15.73 17.23 13.75
C ASN A 124 15.88 16.58 12.37
N TYR A 125 15.07 16.97 11.38
CA TYR A 125 15.06 16.35 10.04
C TYR A 125 15.50 17.30 8.93
N SER A 126 16.14 18.42 9.29
CA SER A 126 16.58 19.45 8.34
C SER A 126 17.51 18.90 7.23
N ASP A 127 18.33 17.91 7.57
CA ASP A 127 19.33 17.33 6.65
C ASP A 127 18.67 16.42 5.61
N LEU A 128 17.56 15.77 5.98
CA LEU A 128 16.76 14.98 5.05
C LEU A 128 16.09 15.85 4.00
N ILE A 129 15.80 17.12 4.34
CA ILE A 129 15.19 18.10 3.45
C ILE A 129 16.24 18.76 2.52
N LYS A 130 17.47 18.93 3.01
CA LYS A 130 18.57 19.63 2.31
C LYS A 130 19.42 18.73 1.41
N SER A 131 19.44 17.43 1.64
CA SER A 131 20.20 16.49 0.81
C SER A 131 19.74 16.63 -0.66
N LYS A 132 20.70 16.99 -1.53
CA LYS A 132 20.51 17.03 -2.99
C LYS A 132 19.90 15.71 -3.46
N GLU A 133 19.09 15.79 -4.52
CA GLU A 133 18.59 14.63 -5.25
C GLU A 133 19.68 13.56 -5.35
N ILE A 134 19.42 12.41 -4.75
CA ILE A 134 20.27 11.23 -4.95
C ILE A 134 20.20 10.98 -6.46
N ASN A 135 21.35 11.04 -7.14
CA ASN A 135 21.42 10.89 -8.58
C ASN A 135 21.23 9.40 -8.90
N TYR A 136 19.98 9.00 -9.17
CA TYR A 136 19.55 7.60 -9.40
C TYR A 136 20.08 6.98 -10.70
N SER A 137 20.99 7.64 -11.43
CA SER A 137 21.48 7.16 -12.72
C SER A 137 22.50 6.01 -12.66
N GLU A 138 22.96 5.57 -11.48
CA GLU A 138 24.00 4.52 -11.37
C GLU A 138 23.53 3.19 -10.76
N VAL A 139 22.25 3.02 -10.45
CA VAL A 139 21.68 1.73 -10.01
C VAL A 139 20.60 1.27 -10.98
N ILE A 140 20.93 1.17 -12.26
CA ILE A 140 20.14 0.39 -13.23
C ILE A 140 21.08 -0.49 -14.04
N SER A 141 21.31 -1.71 -13.57
CA SER A 141 20.86 -2.89 -14.31
C SER A 141 21.07 -4.16 -13.48
N LYS A 142 19.96 -4.84 -13.15
CA LYS A 142 19.62 -6.16 -13.69
C LYS A 142 18.32 -6.68 -13.06
N ASN A 143 17.34 -6.93 -13.93
CA ASN A 143 16.08 -7.68 -13.74
C ASN A 143 14.95 -7.04 -12.91
N THR A 144 14.32 -6.02 -13.48
CA THR A 144 12.90 -5.68 -13.24
C THR A 144 11.99 -6.66 -13.99
N ALA A 145 11.88 -7.89 -13.49
CA ALA A 145 10.71 -8.73 -13.76
C ALA A 145 9.65 -8.43 -12.70
N SER A 146 8.93 -7.33 -12.93
CA SER A 146 7.60 -6.92 -12.44
C SER A 146 6.97 -7.77 -11.30
N PHE A 147 7.29 -7.43 -10.05
CA PHE A 147 6.50 -7.82 -8.87
C PHE A 147 5.27 -6.90 -8.65
N GLU A 148 5.02 -5.96 -9.58
CA GLU A 148 3.84 -5.07 -9.56
C GLU A 148 2.50 -5.83 -9.65
N GLU A 149 2.52 -7.08 -10.11
CA GLU A 149 1.31 -7.88 -10.38
C GLU A 149 0.42 -8.10 -9.14
N ILE A 150 1.00 -8.16 -7.93
CA ILE A 150 0.19 -8.33 -6.71
C ILE A 150 -0.29 -7.00 -6.11
N ILE A 151 0.32 -5.89 -6.50
CA ILE A 151 -0.04 -4.56 -5.99
C ILE A 151 -1.35 -4.14 -6.65
N GLY A 152 -2.34 -3.75 -5.85
CA GLY A 152 -3.67 -3.43 -6.37
C GLY A 152 -4.48 -4.65 -6.83
N SER A 153 -4.04 -5.87 -6.50
CA SER A 153 -4.75 -7.11 -6.78
C SER A 153 -5.27 -7.75 -5.49
N LYS A 154 -6.46 -8.36 -5.53
CA LYS A 154 -6.95 -9.23 -4.45
C LYS A 154 -6.16 -10.54 -4.47
N LEU A 155 -5.53 -10.87 -3.36
CA LEU A 155 -4.81 -12.12 -3.14
C LEU A 155 -5.71 -13.08 -2.38
N VAL A 156 -6.07 -14.17 -3.03
CA VAL A 156 -7.00 -15.18 -2.50
C VAL A 156 -6.23 -16.44 -2.11
N GLY A 157 -6.50 -16.95 -0.91
CA GLY A 157 -5.92 -18.18 -0.41
C GLY A 157 -6.31 -19.41 -1.22
N LEU A 158 -5.35 -20.28 -1.49
CA LEU A 158 -5.48 -21.53 -2.20
C LEU A 158 -5.09 -22.70 -1.30
N SER A 159 -5.82 -23.80 -1.45
CA SER A 159 -5.52 -25.09 -0.81
C SER A 159 -4.93 -26.07 -1.83
N ILE A 160 -4.23 -27.07 -1.32
CA ILE A 160 -3.78 -28.21 -2.13
C ILE A 160 -4.97 -29.13 -2.35
N ILE A 161 -5.41 -29.28 -3.60
CA ILE A 161 -6.49 -30.18 -4.00
C ILE A 161 -5.92 -31.56 -4.37
N SER A 162 -4.73 -31.60 -4.94
CA SER A 162 -4.02 -32.85 -5.24
C SER A 162 -2.51 -32.64 -5.24
N ASP A 163 -1.82 -33.28 -4.30
CA ASP A 163 -0.37 -33.22 -4.14
C ASP A 163 0.41 -33.99 -5.23
N THR A 164 -0.23 -34.98 -5.86
CA THR A 164 0.35 -35.79 -6.94
C THR A 164 0.39 -35.10 -8.31
N ILE A 165 -0.36 -34.02 -8.51
CA ILE A 165 -0.46 -33.32 -9.80
C ILE A 165 0.65 -32.26 -9.93
N SER A 166 1.37 -32.29 -11.05
CA SER A 166 2.47 -31.34 -11.32
C SER A 166 2.00 -29.97 -11.82
N ASN A 167 0.84 -29.91 -12.50
CA ASN A 167 0.25 -28.68 -13.02
C ASN A 167 -0.30 -27.82 -11.85
N PRO A 168 0.23 -26.61 -11.60
CA PRO A 168 -0.19 -25.77 -10.48
C PRO A 168 -1.68 -25.39 -10.48
N TYR A 169 -2.29 -25.18 -11.66
CA TYR A 169 -3.72 -24.83 -11.77
C TYR A 169 -4.67 -25.99 -11.44
N GLN A 170 -4.14 -27.22 -11.37
CA GLN A 170 -4.89 -28.42 -10.98
C GLN A 170 -4.49 -28.92 -9.58
N LYS A 171 -3.24 -28.67 -9.17
CA LYS A 171 -2.72 -28.95 -7.84
C LYS A 171 -3.40 -28.09 -6.78
N TYR A 172 -3.59 -26.81 -7.07
CA TYR A 172 -4.20 -25.84 -6.15
C TYR A 172 -5.65 -25.53 -6.53
N GLY A 173 -6.43 -25.06 -5.55
CA GLY A 173 -7.83 -24.69 -5.74
C GLY A 173 -8.41 -23.92 -4.56
N LEU A 174 -9.59 -23.34 -4.75
CA LEU A 174 -10.38 -22.74 -3.69
C LEU A 174 -11.18 -23.87 -3.05
N ASP A 175 -10.86 -24.19 -1.80
CA ASP A 175 -11.54 -25.26 -1.06
C ASP A 175 -12.84 -24.78 -0.42
N PHE A 176 -13.60 -25.74 0.12
CA PHE A 176 -14.86 -25.49 0.81
C PHE A 176 -14.75 -24.45 1.95
N SER A 177 -13.65 -24.46 2.70
CA SER A 177 -13.42 -23.49 3.78
C SER A 177 -13.30 -22.06 3.27
N THR A 178 -12.73 -21.88 2.08
CA THR A 178 -12.57 -20.59 1.44
C THR A 178 -13.88 -20.15 0.81
N THR A 179 -14.52 -21.02 0.03
CA THR A 179 -15.63 -20.64 -0.86
C THR A 179 -16.99 -20.66 -0.19
N CYS A 180 -17.22 -21.58 0.76
CA CYS A 180 -18.53 -21.82 1.34
C CYS A 180 -18.60 -21.38 2.81
N TYR A 181 -17.58 -21.70 3.61
CA TYR A 181 -17.50 -21.26 5.02
C TYR A 181 -16.93 -19.86 5.21
N CYS A 182 -16.31 -19.28 4.18
CA CYS A 182 -15.70 -17.95 4.29
C CYS A 182 -14.67 -17.84 5.44
N ASP A 183 -14.00 -18.94 5.79
CA ASP A 183 -13.07 -19.00 6.93
C ASP A 183 -11.61 -18.75 6.52
N ALA A 184 -11.38 -18.27 5.29
CA ALA A 184 -10.05 -17.99 4.78
C ALA A 184 -9.86 -16.48 4.49
N PRO A 185 -8.79 -15.86 5.02
CA PRO A 185 -8.51 -14.46 4.74
C PRO A 185 -8.02 -14.26 3.31
N SER A 186 -8.29 -13.07 2.79
CA SER A 186 -7.74 -12.50 1.56
C SER A 186 -6.93 -11.25 1.89
N PHE A 187 -5.97 -10.93 1.03
CA PHE A 187 -5.11 -9.76 1.20
C PHE A 187 -5.19 -8.81 0.01
N TYR A 188 -4.97 -7.53 0.25
CA TYR A 188 -4.89 -6.51 -0.77
C TYR A 188 -3.82 -5.49 -0.40
N ILE A 189 -2.87 -5.25 -1.31
CA ILE A 189 -1.79 -4.28 -1.11
C ILE A 189 -2.11 -3.00 -1.86
N ASP A 190 -2.44 -1.94 -1.12
CA ASP A 190 -2.65 -0.61 -1.66
C ASP A 190 -1.40 0.25 -1.52
N LYS A 191 -0.66 0.36 -2.61
CA LYS A 191 0.50 1.25 -2.69
C LYS A 191 0.13 2.74 -2.61
N LYS A 192 -1.08 3.15 -3.01
CA LYS A 192 -1.48 4.56 -2.98
C LYS A 192 -1.75 5.04 -1.55
N ARG A 193 -2.36 4.20 -0.73
CA ARG A 193 -2.61 4.47 0.69
C ARG A 193 -1.50 3.99 1.62
N MET A 194 -0.49 3.30 1.07
CA MET A 194 0.56 2.63 1.84
C MET A 194 -0.05 1.70 2.89
N GLU A 195 -0.97 0.83 2.46
CA GLU A 195 -1.73 -0.07 3.34
C GLU A 195 -1.73 -1.50 2.78
N ILE A 196 -1.58 -2.49 3.65
CA ILE A 196 -2.01 -3.86 3.37
C ILE A 196 -3.29 -4.15 4.15
N ILE A 197 -4.28 -4.69 3.46
CA ILE A 197 -5.62 -4.92 3.99
C ILE A 197 -5.84 -6.43 4.03
N ALA A 198 -6.11 -6.97 5.21
CA ALA A 198 -6.57 -8.33 5.43
C ALA A 198 -8.09 -8.32 5.63
N PHE A 199 -8.80 -9.19 4.92
CA PHE A 199 -10.26 -9.20 4.91
C PHE A 199 -10.81 -10.59 4.60
N ASN A 200 -12.10 -10.81 4.86
CA ASN A 200 -12.74 -12.08 4.56
C ASN A 200 -12.87 -12.30 3.04
N TYR A 201 -12.61 -13.52 2.55
CA TYR A 201 -12.76 -13.85 1.13
C TYR A 201 -14.14 -13.49 0.57
N CYS A 202 -15.20 -13.75 1.32
CA CYS A 202 -16.59 -13.63 0.89
C CYS A 202 -17.14 -12.20 0.85
N ASP A 203 -16.36 -11.21 1.26
CA ASP A 203 -16.70 -9.78 1.13
C ASP A 203 -16.60 -9.29 -0.33
N THR A 204 -17.23 -10.03 -1.23
CA THR A 204 -17.20 -9.91 -2.69
C THR A 204 -18.19 -8.85 -3.16
N GLY A 205 -17.85 -7.56 -2.97
CA GLY A 205 -18.71 -6.48 -3.47
C GLY A 205 -18.30 -5.08 -3.00
N LYS A 206 -17.41 -5.00 -2.02
CA LYS A 206 -16.88 -3.74 -1.52
C LYS A 206 -15.45 -3.57 -2.02
N ILE A 207 -15.10 -2.34 -2.37
CA ILE A 207 -13.69 -1.95 -2.51
C ILE A 207 -13.03 -2.25 -1.15
N PRO A 208 -11.87 -2.92 -1.08
CA PRO A 208 -11.25 -3.33 0.19
C PRO A 208 -11.14 -2.22 1.24
N HIS A 209 -11.03 -0.96 0.81
CA HIS A 209 -10.99 0.21 1.68
C HIS A 209 -12.28 0.48 2.47
N ASN A 210 -13.43 0.02 1.98
CA ASN A 210 -14.75 0.26 2.56
C ASN A 210 -15.28 -0.98 3.32
N LEU A 211 -14.41 -1.93 3.62
CA LEU A 211 -14.73 -3.08 4.45
C LEU A 211 -14.76 -2.68 5.92
N GLU A 212 -15.93 -2.85 6.53
CA GLU A 212 -16.16 -2.61 7.96
C GLU A 212 -15.38 -3.63 8.80
N HIS A 213 -15.42 -4.89 8.38
CA HIS A 213 -14.74 -6.01 9.03
C HIS A 213 -13.44 -6.35 8.30
N SER A 214 -12.42 -5.53 8.50
CA SER A 214 -11.08 -5.74 7.93
C SER A 214 -9.98 -5.22 8.86
N TYR A 215 -8.79 -5.80 8.74
CA TYR A 215 -7.59 -5.26 9.38
C TYR A 215 -6.74 -4.52 8.36
N LYS A 216 -6.35 -3.30 8.69
CA LYS A 216 -5.57 -2.41 7.83
C LYS A 216 -4.26 -2.11 8.51
N TYR A 217 -3.16 -2.41 7.82
CA TYR A 217 -1.82 -2.20 8.35
C TYR A 217 -1.10 -1.20 7.47
N LYS A 218 -0.57 -0.13 8.10
CA LYS A 218 0.26 0.84 7.39
C LYS A 218 1.57 0.17 6.98
N ILE A 219 1.90 0.30 5.70
CA ILE A 219 3.13 -0.19 5.11
C ILE A 219 4.25 0.78 5.46
N VAL A 220 5.23 0.26 6.19
CA VAL A 220 6.46 0.96 6.57
C VAL A 220 7.47 0.82 5.46
N THR A 221 7.69 -0.40 4.97
CA THR A 221 8.65 -0.69 3.90
C THR A 221 8.13 -1.76 2.95
N THR A 222 8.63 -1.73 1.72
CA THR A 222 8.53 -2.86 0.80
C THR A 222 9.90 -3.19 0.25
N GLU A 223 10.38 -4.40 0.48
CA GLU A 223 11.60 -4.93 -0.13
C GLU A 223 11.19 -5.90 -1.22
N SER A 224 11.68 -5.71 -2.45
CA SER A 224 11.32 -6.57 -3.57
C SER A 224 12.53 -7.11 -4.30
N SER A 225 12.40 -8.34 -4.76
CA SER A 225 13.32 -9.04 -5.65
C SER A 225 12.52 -9.68 -6.79
N ALA A 226 13.19 -10.34 -7.73
CA ALA A 226 12.53 -10.96 -8.88
C ALA A 226 11.40 -11.96 -8.51
N ARG A 227 11.47 -12.59 -7.33
CA ARG A 227 10.50 -13.62 -6.90
C ARG A 227 9.93 -13.41 -5.51
N LYS A 228 10.25 -12.32 -4.82
CA LYS A 228 9.79 -12.11 -3.45
C LYS A 228 9.50 -10.64 -3.21
N ILE A 229 8.44 -10.36 -2.46
CA ILE A 229 8.26 -9.07 -1.79
C ILE A 229 8.07 -9.32 -0.30
N THR A 230 8.67 -8.46 0.50
CA THR A 230 8.42 -8.37 1.92
C THR A 230 7.81 -7.00 2.20
N VAL A 231 6.65 -7.00 2.84
CA VAL A 231 5.90 -5.81 3.25
C VAL A 231 6.00 -5.74 4.77
N THR A 232 6.77 -4.77 5.27
CA THR A 232 6.88 -4.50 6.71
C THR A 232 5.83 -3.48 7.10
N THR A 233 5.14 -3.73 8.21
CA THR A 233 4.08 -2.85 8.71
C THR A 233 4.40 -2.26 10.08
N THR A 234 3.64 -1.27 10.53
CA THR A 234 3.92 -0.54 11.78
C THR A 234 3.82 -1.43 13.03
N LEU A 235 2.95 -2.44 13.02
CA LEU A 235 2.73 -3.36 14.15
C LEU A 235 3.73 -4.53 14.22
N SER A 236 4.91 -4.39 13.59
CA SER A 236 5.89 -5.49 13.45
C SER A 236 5.33 -6.75 12.79
N LEU A 237 4.23 -6.61 12.03
CA LEU A 237 3.64 -7.66 11.22
C LEU A 237 4.27 -7.58 9.82
N ASN A 238 5.06 -8.58 9.43
CA ASN A 238 5.73 -8.61 8.14
C ASN A 238 5.08 -9.66 7.25
N PHE A 239 4.68 -9.27 6.04
CA PHE A 239 4.12 -10.16 5.03
C PHE A 239 5.16 -10.42 3.94
N THR A 240 5.56 -11.66 3.77
CA THR A 240 6.47 -12.07 2.71
C THR A 240 5.70 -12.91 1.69
N PHE A 241 5.59 -12.42 0.45
CA PHE A 241 5.03 -13.17 -0.67
C PHE A 241 6.15 -13.63 -1.59
N THR A 242 6.29 -14.95 -1.76
CA THR A 242 7.29 -15.58 -2.64
C THR A 242 6.61 -16.22 -3.84
N LYS A 243 6.89 -15.74 -5.05
CA LYS A 243 6.32 -16.24 -6.30
C LYS A 243 6.76 -17.68 -6.57
N ILE A 244 5.78 -18.55 -6.78
CA ILE A 244 5.96 -19.96 -7.10
C ILE A 244 6.11 -20.10 -8.61
N LYS A 245 7.34 -20.36 -9.07
CA LYS A 245 7.70 -20.35 -10.50
C LYS A 245 7.36 -18.98 -11.13
N ASP A 246 7.09 -18.93 -12.42
CA ASP A 246 6.71 -17.70 -13.13
C ASP A 246 5.18 -17.57 -13.28
N LEU A 247 4.43 -18.11 -12.31
CA LEU A 247 2.96 -18.08 -12.28
C LEU A 247 2.46 -17.07 -11.23
N PRO A 248 1.23 -16.55 -11.35
CA PRO A 248 0.61 -15.64 -10.38
C PRO A 248 0.15 -16.39 -9.12
N ILE A 249 1.06 -17.17 -8.53
CA ILE A 249 0.88 -17.99 -7.34
C ILE A 249 2.00 -17.64 -6.39
N TYR A 250 1.67 -17.40 -5.13
CA TYR A 250 2.59 -16.85 -4.14
C TYR A 250 2.47 -17.63 -2.84
N GLU A 251 3.59 -18.08 -2.29
CA GLU A 251 3.66 -18.55 -0.91
C GLU A 251 3.68 -17.34 0.02
N LEU A 252 2.87 -17.37 1.08
CA LEU A 252 2.80 -16.32 2.08
C LEU A 252 3.43 -16.81 3.38
N GLU A 253 4.38 -16.02 3.87
CA GLU A 253 4.90 -16.10 5.23
C GLU A 253 4.50 -14.83 5.98
N ILE A 254 3.99 -14.97 7.20
CA ILE A 254 3.68 -13.84 8.08
C ILE A 254 4.57 -13.97 9.33
N GLU A 255 5.34 -12.93 9.62
CA GLU A 255 6.05 -12.78 10.87
C GLU A 255 5.27 -11.82 11.76
N GLY A 256 4.91 -12.25 12.97
CA GLY A 256 4.01 -11.55 13.89
C GLY A 256 2.64 -12.23 14.01
N GLU A 257 1.80 -11.71 14.90
CA GLU A 257 0.45 -12.24 15.14
C GLU A 257 -0.58 -11.52 14.26
N LEU A 258 -1.18 -12.24 13.31
CA LEU A 258 -2.30 -11.76 12.50
C LEU A 258 -3.62 -12.04 13.26
N PRO A 259 -4.38 -11.02 13.69
CA PRO A 259 -5.72 -11.21 14.22
C PRO A 259 -6.66 -11.80 13.16
N THR A 260 -7.53 -12.72 13.56
CA THR A 260 -8.37 -13.49 12.63
C THR A 260 -9.88 -13.36 12.87
N GLU A 261 -10.31 -12.66 13.92
CA GLU A 261 -11.70 -12.59 14.41
C GLU A 261 -12.71 -12.29 13.29
N TYR A 262 -12.34 -11.39 12.37
CA TYR A 262 -13.22 -10.92 11.30
C TYR A 262 -12.87 -11.44 9.90
N ILE A 263 -11.70 -12.07 9.74
CA ILE A 263 -11.15 -12.39 8.42
C ILE A 263 -11.06 -13.89 8.15
N GLY A 264 -11.42 -14.72 9.12
CA GLY A 264 -11.32 -16.17 9.06
C GLY A 264 -10.03 -16.71 9.69
N ASN A 265 -10.12 -17.90 10.28
CA ASN A 265 -9.04 -18.52 11.05
C ASN A 265 -8.18 -19.48 10.20
N ASN A 266 -8.63 -19.84 9.00
CA ASN A 266 -7.94 -20.75 8.10
C ASN A 266 -6.98 -20.02 7.16
N LEU A 267 -5.88 -19.50 7.72
CA LEU A 267 -4.81 -18.88 6.94
C LEU A 267 -4.17 -19.90 5.99
N LYS A 268 -4.36 -19.68 4.69
CA LYS A 268 -3.73 -20.49 3.64
C LYS A 268 -2.24 -20.17 3.53
N LYS A 269 -1.45 -21.12 3.03
CA LYS A 269 -0.02 -20.90 2.74
C LYS A 269 0.23 -20.33 1.36
N VAL A 270 -0.69 -20.55 0.42
CA VAL A 270 -0.54 -20.20 -0.99
C VAL A 270 -1.66 -19.24 -1.37
N PHE A 271 -1.34 -18.23 -2.16
CA PHE A 271 -2.26 -17.19 -2.62
C PHE A 271 -2.14 -16.97 -4.12
N THR A 272 -3.19 -16.43 -4.74
CA THR A 272 -3.17 -16.03 -6.16
C THR A 272 -3.88 -14.70 -6.37
N SER A 273 -3.43 -13.94 -7.36
CA SER A 273 -4.15 -12.78 -7.90
C SER A 273 -5.15 -13.14 -9.01
N GLN A 274 -5.23 -14.41 -9.42
CA GLN A 274 -6.08 -14.91 -10.51
C GLN A 274 -6.89 -16.13 -10.08
N PRO A 275 -7.81 -15.97 -9.09
CA PRO A 275 -8.58 -17.09 -8.51
C PRO A 275 -9.46 -17.82 -9.54
N ASP A 276 -9.88 -17.12 -10.60
CA ASP A 276 -10.69 -17.63 -11.71
C ASP A 276 -10.01 -18.74 -12.53
N LYS A 277 -8.69 -18.88 -12.43
CA LYS A 277 -7.94 -19.94 -13.12
C LYS A 277 -7.88 -21.27 -12.38
N PHE A 278 -8.41 -21.32 -11.16
CA PHE A 278 -8.32 -22.49 -10.30
C PHE A 278 -9.68 -23.15 -10.13
N LYS A 279 -9.67 -24.44 -9.81
CA LYS A 279 -10.90 -25.13 -9.42
C LYS A 279 -11.44 -24.50 -8.14
N SER A 280 -12.72 -24.15 -8.17
CA SER A 280 -13.47 -23.72 -7.00
C SER A 280 -14.37 -24.85 -6.56
N TYR A 281 -14.45 -25.09 -5.25
CA TYR A 281 -15.45 -25.99 -4.71
C TYR A 281 -16.85 -25.40 -4.97
N ASP A 282 -17.78 -26.25 -5.39
CA ASP A 282 -19.19 -25.89 -5.56
C ASP A 282 -19.90 -26.05 -4.21
N CYS A 283 -20.50 -24.98 -3.72
CA CYS A 283 -21.19 -24.99 -2.44
C CYS A 283 -22.53 -25.72 -2.50
N GLY A 284 -23.11 -25.95 -3.68
CA GLY A 284 -24.41 -26.62 -3.83
C GLY A 284 -25.49 -25.97 -2.96
N ASP A 285 -26.23 -26.79 -2.22
CA ASP A 285 -27.27 -26.38 -1.25
C ASP A 285 -26.71 -26.11 0.16
N PHE A 286 -25.44 -25.69 0.27
CA PHE A 286 -24.88 -25.34 1.56
C PHE A 286 -25.57 -24.07 2.11
N ASP A 287 -26.42 -24.26 3.13
CA ASP A 287 -27.28 -23.22 3.71
C ASP A 287 -26.56 -22.23 4.65
N GLY A 288 -25.24 -22.36 4.84
CA GLY A 288 -24.44 -21.46 5.68
C GLY A 288 -24.44 -21.84 7.16
#